data_AF-A0A522HI69-F1
#
_entry.id   AF-A0A522HI69-F1
#
_cell.length_a   1.000
_cell.length_b   1.000
_cell.length_c   1.000
_cell.angle_alpha   90.00
_cell.angle_beta   90.00
_cell.angle_gamma   90.00
#
_symmetry.space_group_name_H-M   'P 1'
#
loop_
_entity.id
_entity.type
_entity.pdbx_description
1 polymer ?
#
loop_
_entity_poly.entity_id
_entity_poly.type
_entity_poly.pdbx_seq_one_letter_code
_entity_poly.pdbx_strand_id
1 'polypeptide(L)'
;MRGQNAIIKMRLEGYKPEFIFVDAFDLPCGTRRFTDPENCLLDHGHASIQIGPDDVVATLDLRIVTGTTVVLNGSDQDKVRSVFAQLRKFNPARIVAATPDFVYDTAWGKP
;
A
#
# COMPACT_ATOMS: atom_id res chain seq x y z
N MET A 1 10.70 -5.27 -0.62
CA MET A 1 9.66 -4.56 -1.39
C MET A 1 9.20 -5.42 -2.56
N ARG A 2 7.97 -5.92 -2.52
CA ARG A 2 7.41 -6.84 -3.54
C ARG A 2 6.00 -6.34 -3.91
N GLY A 3 5.59 -6.45 -5.18
CA GLY A 3 4.28 -5.99 -5.68
C GLY A 3 4.28 -4.63 -6.40
N GLN A 4 5.16 -3.70 -6.02
CA GLN A 4 5.23 -2.37 -6.65
C GLN A 4 5.47 -2.40 -8.17
N ASN A 5 6.31 -3.33 -8.66
CA ASN A 5 6.69 -3.39 -10.08
C ASN A 5 5.51 -3.80 -10.96
N ALA A 6 4.63 -4.67 -10.46
CA ALA A 6 3.43 -5.10 -11.18
C ALA A 6 2.43 -3.94 -11.28
N ILE A 7 2.22 -3.20 -10.19
CA ILE A 7 1.32 -2.04 -10.18
C ILE A 7 1.90 -0.92 -11.06
N ILE A 8 3.23 -0.69 -11.03
CA ILE A 8 3.92 0.24 -11.94
C ILE A 8 3.70 -0.16 -13.40
N LYS A 9 3.85 -1.45 -13.74
CA LYS A 9 3.60 -1.98 -15.09
C LYS A 9 2.16 -1.71 -15.53
N MET A 10 1.17 -2.04 -14.70
CA MET A 10 -0.24 -1.74 -14.98
C MET A 10 -0.48 -0.25 -15.24
N ARG A 11 0.17 0.64 -14.47
CA ARG A 11 0.07 2.09 -14.67
C ARG A 11 0.70 2.56 -15.97
N LEU A 12 1.81 1.95 -16.39
CA LEU A 12 2.42 2.20 -17.69
C LEU A 12 1.53 1.72 -18.84
N GLU A 13 0.70 0.70 -18.61
CA GLU A 13 -0.29 0.18 -19.55
C GLU A 13 -1.61 0.99 -19.55
N GLY A 14 -1.67 2.10 -18.80
CA GLY A 14 -2.84 3.00 -18.74
C GLY A 14 -3.89 2.62 -17.68
N TYR A 15 -3.68 1.54 -16.93
CA TYR A 15 -4.57 1.15 -15.85
C TYR A 15 -4.28 1.98 -14.58
N LYS A 16 -5.29 2.63 -14.02
CA LYS A 16 -5.17 3.43 -12.80
C LYS A 16 -5.98 2.80 -11.67
N PRO A 17 -5.35 2.13 -10.68
CA PRO A 17 -6.08 1.66 -9.52
C PRO A 17 -6.61 2.86 -8.71
N GLU A 18 -7.89 2.81 -8.35
CA GLU A 18 -8.49 3.81 -7.45
C GLU A 18 -7.94 3.68 -6.03
N PHE A 19 -7.72 2.44 -5.60
CA PHE A 19 -7.21 2.07 -4.29
C PHE A 19 -5.94 1.22 -4.38
N ILE A 20 -4.99 1.50 -3.49
CA ILE A 20 -3.83 0.65 -3.22
C ILE A 20 -3.83 0.29 -1.74
N PHE A 21 -3.75 -1.00 -1.44
CA PHE A 21 -3.65 -1.53 -0.09
C PHE A 21 -2.17 -1.67 0.27
N VAL A 22 -1.78 -1.20 1.45
CA VAL A 22 -0.42 -1.30 1.95
C VAL A 22 -0.49 -2.00 3.30
N ASP A 23 0.07 -3.21 3.35
CA ASP A 23 0.00 -4.07 4.51
C ASP A 23 1.37 -4.13 5.20
N ALA A 24 1.45 -3.52 6.38
CA ALA A 24 2.66 -3.38 7.19
C ALA A 24 2.61 -4.31 8.41
N PHE A 25 2.54 -5.63 8.15
CA PHE A 25 2.51 -6.66 9.19
C PHE A 25 3.91 -7.26 9.44
N ASP A 26 4.10 -7.84 10.63
CA ASP A 26 5.33 -8.57 11.00
C ASP A 26 5.21 -10.07 10.68
N LEU A 27 4.55 -10.36 9.56
CA LEU A 27 4.42 -11.71 9.03
C LEU A 27 5.20 -11.83 7.72
N PRO A 28 5.97 -12.90 7.54
CA PRO A 28 6.52 -13.24 6.23
C PRO A 28 5.40 -13.35 5.20
N CYS A 29 5.65 -12.83 4.00
CA CYS A 29 4.73 -12.96 2.87
C CYS A 29 4.48 -14.45 2.53
N GLY A 30 3.29 -14.96 2.83
CA GLY A 30 2.88 -16.36 2.57
C GLY A 30 2.68 -16.66 1.08
N THR A 31 2.34 -15.65 0.29
CA THR A 31 2.11 -15.76 -1.17
C THR A 31 3.19 -15.00 -1.92
N ARG A 32 4.26 -15.69 -2.31
CA ARG A 32 5.41 -15.09 -3.03
C ARG A 32 5.10 -14.70 -4.50
N ARG A 33 3.85 -14.70 -4.94
CA ARG A 33 3.43 -14.49 -6.32
C ARG A 33 2.40 -13.38 -6.40
N PHE A 34 2.53 -12.51 -7.39
CA PHE A 34 1.41 -11.74 -7.89
C PHE A 34 0.65 -12.66 -8.83
N THR A 35 -0.63 -12.82 -8.60
CA THR A 35 -1.55 -13.56 -9.46
C THR A 35 -1.83 -12.68 -10.68
N ASP A 36 -1.78 -13.25 -11.89
CA ASP A 36 -2.13 -12.54 -13.15
C ASP A 36 -3.48 -11.82 -13.04
N PRO A 37 -3.78 -10.83 -13.91
CA PRO A 37 -5.06 -10.12 -13.92
C PRO A 37 -6.29 -11.06 -13.91
N GLU A 38 -6.17 -12.22 -14.57
CA GLU A 38 -7.17 -13.30 -14.58
C GLU A 38 -7.34 -13.98 -13.21
N ASN A 39 -6.25 -14.13 -12.45
CA ASN A 39 -6.29 -14.67 -11.10
C ASN A 39 -6.74 -13.60 -10.06
N CYS A 40 -6.44 -12.32 -10.27
CA CYS A 40 -7.02 -11.24 -9.45
C CYS A 40 -8.53 -11.10 -9.66
N LEU A 41 -9.05 -11.43 -10.85
CA LEU A 41 -10.49 -11.51 -11.14
C LEU A 41 -11.17 -12.69 -10.43
N LEU A 42 -10.46 -13.81 -10.24
CA LEU A 42 -10.94 -14.97 -9.48
C LEU A 42 -10.92 -14.73 -7.96
N ASP A 43 -9.97 -13.94 -7.45
CA ASP A 43 -9.80 -13.67 -6.02
C ASP A 43 -10.40 -12.34 -5.53
N HIS A 44 -11.06 -11.57 -6.40
CA HIS A 44 -11.51 -10.19 -6.11
C HIS A 44 -10.39 -9.29 -5.53
N GLY A 45 -9.15 -9.49 -5.98
CA GLY A 45 -7.97 -8.90 -5.36
C GLY A 45 -7.83 -7.39 -5.62
N HIS A 46 -7.46 -6.63 -4.60
CA HIS A 46 -7.06 -5.24 -4.73
C HIS A 46 -5.56 -5.11 -5.04
N ALA A 47 -5.15 -4.01 -5.68
CA ALA A 47 -3.73 -3.70 -5.84
C ALA A 47 -3.08 -3.54 -4.46
N SER A 48 -2.15 -4.43 -4.09
CA SER A 48 -1.56 -4.48 -2.75
C SER A 48 -0.02 -4.42 -2.73
N ILE A 49 0.51 -3.84 -1.67
CA ILE A 49 1.94 -3.78 -1.34
C ILE A 49 2.11 -4.35 0.05
N GLN A 50 2.91 -5.40 0.18
CA GLN A 50 3.28 -5.93 1.49
C GLN A 50 4.65 -5.39 1.91
N ILE A 51 4.72 -4.84 3.12
CA ILE A 51 5.95 -4.40 3.80
C ILE A 51 6.23 -5.41 4.91
N GLY A 52 7.22 -6.27 4.67
CA GLY A 52 7.62 -7.31 5.60
C GLY A 52 8.42 -6.78 6.79
N PRO A 53 8.82 -7.67 7.72
CA PRO A 53 9.69 -7.31 8.84
C PRO A 53 11.10 -6.88 8.40
N ASP A 54 11.63 -7.44 7.30
CA ASP A 54 12.98 -7.13 6.79
C ASP A 54 13.04 -5.91 5.86
N ASP A 55 11.89 -5.28 5.57
CA ASP A 55 11.82 -4.12 4.68
C ASP A 55 12.19 -2.83 5.40
N VAL A 56 13.19 -2.10 4.87
CA VAL A 56 13.58 -0.80 5.40
C VAL A 56 12.64 0.28 4.86
N VAL A 57 11.65 0.68 5.66
CA VAL A 57 10.58 1.61 5.25
C VAL A 57 11.10 2.88 4.58
N ALA A 58 12.17 3.48 5.11
CA ALA A 58 12.72 4.73 4.59
C ALA A 58 13.29 4.62 3.15
N THR A 59 13.68 3.42 2.71
CA THR A 59 14.26 3.18 1.38
C THR A 59 13.24 2.70 0.35
N LEU A 60 11.98 2.52 0.77
CA LEU A 60 10.90 2.08 -0.09
C LEU A 60 10.54 3.18 -1.12
N ASP A 61 10.59 2.81 -2.41
CA ASP A 61 10.08 3.63 -3.50
C ASP A 61 8.57 3.42 -3.67
N LEU A 62 7.76 4.34 -3.15
CA LEU A 62 6.31 4.23 -3.19
C LEU A 62 5.69 5.15 -4.26
N ARG A 63 6.43 5.53 -5.32
CA ARG A 63 5.90 6.39 -6.40
C ARG A 63 4.58 5.91 -6.99
N ILE A 64 4.32 4.61 -6.90
CA ILE A 64 3.09 4.01 -7.38
C ILE A 64 1.82 4.55 -6.72
N VAL A 65 1.91 5.08 -5.50
CA VAL A 65 0.75 5.64 -4.79
C VAL A 65 0.32 7.03 -5.26
N THR A 66 1.11 7.65 -6.15
CA THR A 66 0.85 9.02 -6.63
C THR A 66 -0.57 9.18 -7.17
N GLY A 67 -1.37 10.06 -6.56
CA GLY A 67 -2.73 10.36 -6.99
C GLY A 67 -3.73 9.19 -6.83
N THR A 68 -3.42 8.21 -5.98
CA THR A 68 -4.30 7.09 -5.61
C THR A 68 -4.78 7.22 -4.16
N THR A 69 -5.87 6.54 -3.80
CA THR A 69 -6.25 6.36 -2.40
C THR A 69 -5.49 5.19 -1.81
N VAL A 70 -4.80 5.41 -0.70
CA VAL A 70 -4.04 4.37 0.01
C VAL A 70 -4.80 3.90 1.23
N VAL A 71 -5.00 2.60 1.35
CA VAL A 71 -5.45 1.94 2.57
C VAL A 71 -4.22 1.31 3.23
N LEU A 72 -3.74 1.92 4.30
CA LEU A 72 -2.58 1.44 5.06
C LEU A 72 -3.05 0.66 6.28
N ASN A 73 -2.76 -0.63 6.32
CA ASN A 73 -3.07 -1.51 7.43
C ASN A 73 -1.79 -1.97 8.13
N GLY A 74 -1.85 -2.15 9.44
CA GLY A 74 -0.78 -2.80 10.19
C GLY A 74 -1.19 -3.12 11.62
N SER A 75 -0.42 -3.96 12.29
CA SER A 75 -0.60 -4.28 13.71
C SER A 75 0.28 -3.42 14.62
N ASP A 76 1.41 -2.92 14.11
CA ASP A 76 2.36 -2.09 14.84
C ASP A 76 2.14 -0.60 14.49
N GLN A 77 1.83 0.20 15.49
CA GLN A 77 1.55 1.63 15.33
C GLN A 77 2.77 2.44 14.88
N ASP A 78 3.98 2.12 15.36
CA ASP A 78 5.20 2.84 14.99
C ASP A 78 5.63 2.49 13.56
N LYS A 79 5.44 1.24 13.15
CA LYS A 79 5.62 0.81 11.77
C LYS A 79 4.62 1.51 10.85
N VAL A 80 3.34 1.55 11.22
CA VAL A 80 2.30 2.25 10.44
C VAL A 80 2.60 3.75 10.35
N ARG A 81 3.01 4.41 11.44
CA ARG A 81 3.43 5.82 11.42
C ARG A 81 4.62 6.03 10.48
N SER A 82 5.61 5.15 10.52
CA SER A 82 6.79 5.22 9.65
C SER A 82 6.41 5.07 8.18
N VAL A 83 5.55 4.10 7.86
CA VAL A 83 5.06 3.87 6.49
C VAL A 83 4.19 5.04 6.02
N PHE A 84 3.33 5.56 6.88
CA PHE A 84 2.51 6.75 6.60
C PHE A 84 3.39 7.96 6.25
N ALA A 85 4.44 8.22 7.04
CA ALA A 85 5.38 9.31 6.78
C ALA A 85 6.12 9.12 5.44
N GLN A 86 6.48 7.88 5.09
CA GLN A 86 7.09 7.57 3.80
C GLN A 86 6.11 7.77 2.64
N LEU A 87 4.87 7.26 2.75
CA LEU A 87 3.83 7.39 1.72
C LEU A 87 3.57 8.85 1.35
N ARG A 88 3.54 9.75 2.36
CA ARG A 88 3.34 11.18 2.14
C ARG A 88 4.36 11.84 1.20
N LYS A 89 5.56 11.26 1.06
CA LYS A 89 6.61 11.77 0.14
C LYS A 89 6.26 11.55 -1.33
N PHE A 90 5.27 10.71 -1.64
CA PHE A 90 4.91 10.29 -2.99
C PHE A 90 3.52 10.77 -3.43
N ASN A 91 2.99 11.83 -2.78
CA ASN A 91 1.76 12.52 -3.17
C ASN A 91 0.53 11.60 -3.45
N PRO A 92 0.15 10.70 -2.52
CA PRO A 92 -1.13 10.02 -2.61
C PRO A 92 -2.29 11.02 -2.54
N ALA A 93 -3.42 10.69 -3.16
CA ALA A 93 -4.61 11.54 -3.13
C ALA A 93 -5.28 11.55 -1.74
N ARG A 94 -5.24 10.41 -1.06
CA ARG A 94 -5.76 10.19 0.30
C ARG A 94 -5.02 9.01 0.91
N ILE A 95 -4.80 9.05 2.22
CA ILE A 95 -4.34 7.91 3.02
C ILE A 95 -5.37 7.68 4.13
N VAL A 96 -5.87 6.46 4.20
CA VAL A 96 -6.63 5.92 5.33
C VAL A 96 -5.71 4.92 6.02
N ALA A 97 -5.22 5.26 7.21
CA ALA A 97 -4.34 4.42 8.01
C ALA A 97 -5.14 3.79 9.16
N ALA A 98 -5.02 2.48 9.34
CA ALA A 98 -5.72 1.74 10.37
C ALA A 98 -4.79 0.75 11.08
N THR A 99 -4.94 0.67 12.39
CA THR A 99 -4.49 -0.43 13.24
C THR A 99 -5.69 -0.94 14.06
N PRO A 100 -5.55 -2.01 14.86
CA PRO A 100 -6.61 -2.41 15.78
C PRO A 100 -7.07 -1.29 16.74
N ASP A 101 -6.18 -0.34 17.04
CA ASP A 101 -6.39 0.68 18.07
C ASP A 101 -6.77 2.06 17.52
N PHE A 102 -6.56 2.33 16.23
CA PHE A 102 -6.93 3.62 15.65
C PHE A 102 -7.24 3.55 14.16
N VAL A 103 -8.00 4.55 13.71
CA VAL A 103 -8.19 4.88 12.30
C VAL A 103 -7.90 6.36 12.11
N TYR A 104 -7.11 6.68 11.09
CA TYR A 104 -6.79 8.04 10.68
C TYR A 104 -7.02 8.20 9.19
N ASP A 105 -7.73 9.25 8.81
CA ASP A 105 -8.02 9.57 7.42
C ASP A 105 -7.60 10.99 7.10
N THR A 106 -6.68 11.13 6.14
CA THR A 106 -6.22 12.43 5.64
C THR A 106 -7.33 13.29 5.03
N ALA A 107 -8.46 12.71 4.62
CA ALA A 107 -9.60 13.47 4.11
C ALA A 107 -10.40 14.16 5.23
N TRP A 108 -10.36 13.66 6.47
CA TRP A 108 -11.05 14.26 7.61
C TRP A 108 -10.29 15.44 8.22
N GLY A 109 -9.03 15.66 7.80
CA GLY A 109 -8.15 16.71 8.31
C GLY A 109 -8.08 17.98 7.45
N LYS A 110 -8.96 18.16 6.45
CA LYS A 110 -9.05 19.45 5.74
C LYS A 110 -10.00 20.39 6.52
N PRO A 111 -9.60 21.63 6.86
CA PRO A 111 -10.55 22.66 7.21
C PRO A 111 -11.50 22.97 6.03
#